data_AF-A0A967U4J5-F1
#
_entry.id   AF-A0A967U4J5-F1
#
_cell.length_a   1.000
_cell.length_b   1.000
_cell.length_c   1.000
_cell.angle_alpha   90.00
_cell.angle_beta   90.00
_cell.angle_gamma   90.00
#
_symmetry.space_group_name_H-M   'P 1'
#
loop_
_entity.id
_entity.type
_entity.pdbx_description
1 polymer ?
#
loop_
_entity_poly.entity_id
_entity_poly.type
_entity_poly.pdbx_seq_one_letter_code
_entity_poly.pdbx_strand_id
1 'polypeptide(L)'
;MNKIFISLFFMVFMAAGIASHAADDPSIQGKPRDGSQTAMTNHINSNTFDGKYVIYDAVTGKLLKLDFKKLHAGLVKKGDFYVSCADFADTEGNKYDLDFLVGEKNDDYFVVQALVHKVNTDKRKYHIED
;
A
#
# COMPACT_ATOMS: atom_id res chain seq x y z
N MET A 1 54.39 -19.53 23.91
CA MET A 1 54.12 -18.76 22.67
C MET A 1 52.92 -19.36 22.00
N ASN A 2 51.75 -18.71 22.03
CA ASN A 2 50.68 -18.99 21.08
C ASN A 2 49.95 -17.68 20.81
N LYS A 3 50.10 -17.18 19.58
CA LYS A 3 49.49 -15.93 19.11
C LYS A 3 48.05 -16.27 18.69
N ILE A 4 47.07 -15.83 19.47
CA ILE A 4 45.66 -15.87 19.08
C ILE A 4 45.46 -14.72 18.08
N PHE A 5 45.32 -15.07 16.80
CA PHE A 5 44.88 -14.13 15.76
C PHE A 5 43.37 -13.93 15.93
N ILE A 6 42.97 -12.78 16.47
CA ILE A 6 41.58 -12.32 16.45
C ILE A 6 41.37 -11.64 15.09
N SER A 7 40.76 -12.37 14.15
CA SER A 7 40.29 -11.80 12.89
C SER A 7 38.97 -11.06 13.16
N LEU A 8 39.02 -9.73 13.09
CA LEU A 8 37.86 -8.86 13.24
C LEU A 8 37.11 -8.84 11.90
N PHE A 9 36.11 -9.70 11.74
CA PHE A 9 35.25 -9.69 10.56
C PHE A 9 34.18 -8.61 10.72
N PHE A 10 34.43 -7.44 10.13
CA PHE A 10 33.47 -6.33 10.09
C PHE A 10 32.39 -6.66 9.06
N MET A 11 31.27 -7.23 9.52
CA MET A 11 30.12 -7.53 8.68
C MET A 11 29.32 -6.23 8.46
N VAL A 12 29.56 -5.57 7.33
CA VAL A 12 28.75 -4.44 6.87
C VAL A 12 27.39 -4.99 6.44
N PHE A 13 26.37 -4.85 7.28
CA PHE A 13 24.98 -5.08 6.91
C PHE A 13 24.54 -3.95 5.99
N MET A 14 24.57 -4.21 4.68
CA MET A 14 23.98 -3.34 3.67
C MET A 14 22.46 -3.49 3.80
N ALA A 15 21.81 -2.60 4.53
CA ALA A 15 20.36 -2.49 4.58
C ALA A 15 19.87 -1.97 3.22
N ALA A 16 19.71 -2.87 2.26
CA ALA A 16 18.98 -2.59 1.03
C ALA A 16 17.52 -2.36 1.43
N GLY A 17 17.12 -1.09 1.53
CA GLY A 17 15.72 -0.71 1.66
C GLY A 17 14.96 -1.30 0.48
N ILE A 18 14.17 -2.33 0.75
CA ILE A 18 13.35 -2.97 -0.27
C ILE A 18 12.30 -1.94 -0.65
N ALA A 19 12.49 -1.27 -1.78
CA ALA A 19 11.42 -0.52 -2.41
C ALA A 19 10.34 -1.55 -2.75
N SER A 20 9.30 -1.59 -1.94
CA SER A 20 8.12 -2.42 -2.19
C SER A 20 7.41 -1.84 -3.40
N HIS A 21 7.73 -2.37 -4.58
CA HIS A 21 6.94 -2.13 -5.77
C HIS A 21 5.55 -2.74 -5.55
N ALA A 22 4.51 -1.93 -5.77
CA ALA A 22 3.16 -2.46 -5.90
C ALA A 22 3.18 -3.53 -7.00
N ALA A 23 2.50 -4.66 -6.77
CA ALA A 23 2.36 -5.67 -7.80
C ALA A 23 1.64 -5.05 -9.02
N ASP A 24 2.06 -5.41 -10.22
CA ASP A 24 1.47 -4.92 -11.47
C ASP A 24 1.38 -6.06 -12.48
N ASP A 25 0.16 -6.34 -12.92
CA ASP A 25 -0.14 -7.31 -13.98
C ASP A 25 -0.25 -6.56 -15.32
N PRO A 26 0.74 -6.73 -16.22
CA PRO A 26 0.76 -6.03 -17.49
C PRO A 26 -0.34 -6.48 -18.45
N SER A 27 -1.04 -7.60 -18.18
CA SER A 27 -2.18 -8.04 -19.00
C SER A 27 -3.45 -7.23 -18.74
N ILE A 28 -3.56 -6.57 -17.58
CA ILE A 28 -4.71 -5.73 -17.23
C ILE A 28 -4.51 -4.34 -17.84
N GLN A 29 -5.17 -4.09 -18.98
CA GLN A 29 -5.02 -2.88 -19.77
C GLN A 29 -6.37 -2.25 -20.11
N GLY A 30 -6.35 -0.99 -20.54
CA GLY A 30 -7.54 -0.25 -20.97
C GLY A 30 -8.54 -0.03 -19.83
N LYS A 31 -9.82 -0.27 -20.12
CA LYS A 31 -10.94 0.11 -19.24
C LYS A 31 -10.81 -0.34 -17.78
N PRO A 32 -10.42 -1.58 -17.44
CA PRO A 32 -10.21 -1.97 -16.04
C PRO A 32 -9.16 -1.14 -15.32
N ARG A 33 -8.08 -0.77 -16.01
CA ARG A 33 -7.00 0.02 -15.44
C ARG A 33 -7.44 1.47 -15.24
N ASP A 34 -7.97 2.09 -16.28
CA ASP A 34 -8.41 3.48 -16.23
C ASP A 34 -9.58 3.68 -15.24
N GLY A 35 -10.52 2.74 -15.25
CA GLY A 35 -11.64 2.68 -14.32
C GLY A 35 -11.19 2.53 -12.88
N SER A 36 -10.26 1.62 -12.58
CA SER A 36 -9.73 1.43 -11.23
C SER A 36 -8.98 2.66 -10.72
N GLN A 37 -8.14 3.27 -11.55
CA GLN A 37 -7.40 4.49 -11.20
C GLN A 37 -8.34 5.68 -10.94
N THR A 38 -9.39 5.80 -11.75
CA THR A 38 -10.44 6.81 -11.56
C THR A 38 -11.22 6.57 -10.28
N ALA A 39 -11.65 5.33 -10.02
CA ALA A 39 -12.39 4.95 -8.83
C ALA A 39 -11.59 5.21 -7.55
N MET A 40 -10.30 4.86 -7.53
CA MET A 40 -9.42 5.10 -6.39
C MET A 40 -9.18 6.59 -6.16
N THR A 41 -8.93 7.36 -7.21
CA THR A 41 -8.78 8.83 -7.11
C THR A 41 -10.04 9.46 -6.52
N ASN A 42 -11.21 9.09 -7.03
CA ASN A 42 -12.49 9.58 -6.55
C ASN A 42 -12.74 9.19 -5.09
N HIS A 43 -12.41 7.95 -4.71
CA HIS A 43 -12.53 7.49 -3.34
C HIS A 43 -11.60 8.26 -2.39
N ILE A 44 -10.32 8.44 -2.75
CA ILE A 44 -9.36 9.20 -1.94
C ILE A 44 -9.86 10.62 -1.71
N ASN A 45 -10.36 11.28 -2.77
CA ASN A 45 -10.93 12.62 -2.66
C ASN A 45 -12.19 12.65 -1.78
N SER A 46 -13.10 11.68 -1.94
CA SER A 46 -14.36 11.62 -1.19
C SER A 46 -14.16 11.30 0.29
N ASN A 47 -13.14 10.52 0.62
CA ASN A 47 -12.74 10.18 1.98
C ASN A 47 -11.75 11.19 2.60
N THR A 48 -11.47 12.29 1.92
CA THR A 48 -10.65 13.37 2.46
C THR A 48 -11.52 14.37 3.20
N PHE A 49 -11.23 14.57 4.48
CA PHE A 49 -11.88 15.56 5.34
C PHE A 49 -10.82 16.46 5.95
N ASP A 50 -10.99 17.78 5.79
CA ASP A 50 -10.03 18.79 6.25
C ASP A 50 -8.60 18.55 5.72
N GLY A 51 -8.51 18.22 4.43
CA GLY A 51 -7.24 17.95 3.74
C GLY A 51 -6.55 16.64 4.14
N LYS A 52 -7.15 15.82 5.01
CA LYS A 52 -6.63 14.51 5.42
C LYS A 52 -7.54 13.38 4.95
N TYR A 53 -6.95 12.35 4.37
CA TYR A 53 -7.65 11.10 4.09
C TYR A 53 -7.99 10.38 5.40
N VAL A 54 -9.25 9.98 5.56
CA VAL A 54 -9.76 9.37 6.79
C VAL A 54 -10.08 7.89 6.56
N ILE A 55 -9.55 7.03 7.43
CA ILE A 55 -9.79 5.59 7.39
C ILE A 55 -9.79 4.99 8.80
N TYR A 56 -10.72 4.08 9.06
CA TYR A 56 -10.69 3.26 10.27
C TYR A 56 -9.75 2.08 10.08
N ASP A 57 -8.72 2.02 10.91
CA ASP A 57 -7.80 0.91 10.96
C ASP A 57 -8.30 -0.15 11.96
N ALA A 58 -8.88 -1.22 11.42
CA ALA A 58 -9.42 -2.32 12.21
C ALA A 58 -8.37 -3.10 13.02
N VAL A 59 -7.08 -3.05 12.65
CA VAL A 59 -6.02 -3.77 13.38
C VAL A 59 -5.66 -3.03 14.67
N THR A 60 -5.61 -1.71 14.62
CA THR A 60 -5.24 -0.87 15.78
C THR A 60 -6.46 -0.31 16.52
N GLY A 61 -7.65 -0.39 15.92
CA GLY A 61 -8.88 0.20 16.43
C GLY A 61 -8.91 1.73 16.36
N LYS A 62 -8.09 2.33 15.49
CA LYS A 62 -7.91 3.80 15.41
C LYS A 62 -8.50 4.38 14.14
N LEU A 63 -9.07 5.58 14.25
CA LEU A 63 -9.38 6.41 13.09
C LEU A 63 -8.11 7.18 12.68
N LEU A 64 -7.54 6.85 11.53
CA LEU A 64 -6.36 7.50 11.00
C LEU A 64 -6.75 8.72 10.17
N LYS A 65 -5.94 9.78 10.26
CA LYS A 65 -6.00 10.97 9.40
C LYS A 65 -4.65 11.10 8.72
N LEU A 66 -4.63 10.90 7.40
CA LEU A 66 -3.40 10.71 6.65
C LEU A 66 -3.27 11.72 5.51
N ASP A 67 -2.04 12.17 5.27
CA ASP A 67 -1.68 12.92 4.07
C ASP A 67 -1.48 11.96 2.90
N PHE A 68 -2.28 12.12 1.85
CA PHE A 68 -2.05 11.44 0.58
C PHE A 68 -0.70 11.86 -0.02
N LYS A 69 0.07 10.88 -0.49
CA LYS A 69 1.37 11.11 -1.14
C LYS A 69 1.36 10.72 -2.60
N LYS A 70 0.93 9.49 -2.90
CA LYS A 70 0.98 8.97 -4.27
C LYS A 70 0.04 7.80 -4.46
N LEU A 71 -0.68 7.79 -5.58
CA LEU A 71 -1.38 6.62 -6.09
C LEU A 71 -0.46 5.90 -7.08
N HIS A 72 -0.24 4.59 -6.88
CA HIS A 72 0.57 3.81 -7.80
C HIS A 72 -0.27 3.33 -8.99
N ALA A 73 0.34 3.27 -10.17
CA ALA A 73 -0.34 2.81 -11.37
C ALA A 73 -0.48 1.28 -11.44
N GLY A 74 0.30 0.55 -10.64
CA GLY A 74 0.33 -0.91 -10.61
C GLY A 74 -1.04 -1.48 -10.25
N LEU A 75 -1.49 -2.48 -10.99
CA LEU A 75 -2.81 -3.08 -10.80
C LEU A 75 -2.71 -4.59 -10.95
N VAL A 76 -3.25 -5.32 -9.99
CA VAL A 76 -3.39 -6.78 -10.06
C VAL A 76 -4.83 -7.18 -9.82
N LYS A 77 -5.18 -8.42 -10.20
CA LYS A 77 -6.47 -8.99 -9.85
C LYS A 77 -6.29 -10.02 -8.72
N LYS A 78 -7.13 -9.93 -7.68
CA LYS A 78 -7.20 -10.88 -6.56
C LYS A 78 -8.66 -11.29 -6.37
N GLY A 79 -8.99 -12.53 -6.71
CA GLY A 79 -10.39 -12.98 -6.81
C GLY A 79 -11.19 -12.12 -7.79
N ASP A 80 -12.31 -11.57 -7.31
CA ASP A 80 -13.20 -10.72 -8.10
C ASP A 80 -12.81 -9.23 -8.10
N PHE A 81 -11.75 -8.86 -7.38
CA PHE A 81 -11.36 -7.46 -7.20
C PHE A 81 -10.07 -7.12 -7.94
N TYR A 82 -10.00 -5.90 -8.45
CA TYR A 82 -8.73 -5.26 -8.79
C TYR A 82 -8.12 -4.64 -7.54
N VAL A 83 -6.80 -4.74 -7.38
CA VAL A 83 -6.08 -4.24 -6.21
C VAL A 83 -4.90 -3.39 -6.64
N SER A 84 -4.79 -2.22 -6.04
CA SER A 84 -3.67 -1.29 -6.20
C SER A 84 -3.40 -0.54 -4.90
N CYS A 85 -2.18 -0.05 -4.74
CA CYS A 85 -1.70 0.59 -3.52
C CYS A 85 -1.58 2.11 -3.68
N ALA A 86 -1.72 2.84 -2.58
CA ALA A 86 -1.29 4.24 -2.50
C ALA A 86 -0.51 4.52 -1.22
N ASP A 87 0.43 5.46 -1.32
CA ASP A 87 1.29 5.92 -0.25
C ASP A 87 0.62 7.07 0.50
N PHE A 88 0.68 7.00 1.82
CA PHE A 88 0.19 7.99 2.75
C PHE A 88 1.21 8.24 3.87
N ALA A 89 1.04 9.33 4.63
CA ALA A 89 1.79 9.54 5.87
C ALA A 89 0.92 10.21 6.95
N ASP A 90 1.22 9.97 8.22
CA ASP A 90 0.64 10.75 9.32
C ASP A 90 1.48 12.00 9.65
N THR A 91 1.02 12.78 10.63
CA THR A 91 1.69 14.02 11.07
C THR A 91 3.02 13.79 11.79
N GLU A 92 3.26 12.56 12.28
CA GLU A 92 4.52 12.16 12.92
C GLU A 92 5.54 11.66 11.90
N GLY A 93 5.14 11.54 10.62
CA GLY A 93 5.99 11.09 9.53
C GLY A 93 6.00 9.58 9.33
N ASN A 94 5.14 8.83 10.04
CA ASN A 94 4.97 7.40 9.78
C ASN A 94 4.35 7.22 8.39
N LYS A 95 4.87 6.26 7.62
CA LYS A 95 4.40 5.94 6.27
C LYS A 95 3.35 4.85 6.33
N TYR A 96 2.31 4.98 5.52
CA TYR A 96 1.26 3.99 5.39
C TYR A 96 1.08 3.63 3.93
N ASP A 97 1.10 2.33 3.61
CA ASP A 97 0.68 1.84 2.31
C ASP A 97 -0.73 1.29 2.47
N LEU A 98 -1.66 1.81 1.68
CA LEU A 98 -3.06 1.37 1.68
C LEU A 98 -3.37 0.63 0.38
N ASP A 99 -3.92 -0.57 0.50
CA ASP A 99 -4.48 -1.34 -0.61
C ASP A 99 -5.94 -0.94 -0.81
N PHE A 100 -6.36 -0.73 -2.05
CA PHE A 100 -7.74 -0.48 -2.41
C PHE A 100 -8.27 -1.63 -3.24
N LEU A 101 -9.39 -2.19 -2.80
CA LEU A 101 -10.14 -3.21 -3.52
C LEU A 101 -11.16 -2.51 -4.40
N VAL A 102 -10.99 -2.63 -5.71
CA VAL A 102 -11.90 -2.06 -6.70
C VAL A 102 -12.77 -3.18 -7.24
N GLY A 103 -14.08 -3.01 -7.07
CA GLY A 103 -15.10 -3.85 -7.69
C GLY A 103 -15.57 -3.25 -9.02
N GLU A 104 -16.06 -4.10 -9.90
CA GLU A 104 -16.70 -3.72 -11.16
C GLU A 104 -18.17 -4.16 -11.14
N LYS A 105 -19.08 -3.26 -11.52
CA LYS A 105 -20.51 -3.57 -11.67
C LYS A 105 -21.10 -2.73 -12.79
N ASN A 106 -21.81 -3.38 -13.72
CA ASN A 106 -22.44 -2.70 -14.86
C ASN A 106 -21.47 -1.77 -15.57
N ASP A 107 -20.26 -2.26 -15.86
CA ASP A 107 -19.25 -1.49 -16.58
C ASP A 107 -18.66 -0.27 -15.83
N ASP A 108 -19.03 -0.07 -14.55
CA ASP A 108 -18.52 0.96 -13.64
C ASP A 108 -17.60 0.37 -12.56
N TYR A 109 -16.62 1.16 -12.12
CA TYR A 109 -15.62 0.78 -11.12
C TYR A 109 -15.78 1.61 -9.84
N PHE A 110 -15.67 0.96 -8.69
CA PHE A 110 -15.77 1.62 -7.40
C PHE A 110 -14.89 0.93 -6.36
N VAL A 111 -14.32 1.71 -5.45
CA VAL A 111 -13.62 1.15 -4.29
C VAL A 111 -14.65 0.56 -3.33
N VAL A 112 -14.53 -0.74 -3.07
CA VAL A 112 -15.33 -1.45 -2.06
C VAL A 112 -14.74 -1.23 -0.67
N GLN A 113 -13.41 -1.29 -0.58
CA GLN A 113 -12.71 -1.17 0.68
C GLN A 113 -11.28 -0.66 0.47
N ALA A 114 -10.79 0.10 1.45
CA ALA A 114 -9.38 0.42 1.61
C ALA A 114 -8.85 -0.26 2.87
N LEU A 115 -7.61 -0.76 2.83
CA LEU A 115 -6.98 -1.50 3.91
C LEU A 115 -5.56 -1.01 4.13
N VAL A 116 -5.15 -0.83 5.38
CA VAL A 116 -3.75 -0.60 5.70
C VAL A 116 -2.97 -1.90 5.47
N HIS A 117 -2.10 -1.90 4.47
CA HIS A 117 -1.25 -3.03 4.10
C HIS A 117 0.08 -3.00 4.86
N LYS A 118 0.67 -1.82 5.02
CA LYS A 118 1.99 -1.64 5.63
C LYS A 118 2.05 -0.35 6.43
N VAL A 119 2.75 -0.38 7.57
CA VAL A 119 3.10 0.82 8.33
C VAL A 119 4.62 0.86 8.48
N ASN A 120 5.25 1.94 8.01
CA ASN A 120 6.70 2.06 7.89
C ASN A 120 7.30 0.87 7.14
N THR A 121 8.05 -0.01 7.81
CA THR A 121 8.63 -1.23 7.25
C THR A 121 7.79 -2.47 7.53
N ASP A 122 6.80 -2.36 8.41
CA ASP A 122 6.08 -3.49 8.97
C ASP A 122 4.86 -3.80 8.12
N LYS A 123 4.95 -4.88 7.35
CA LYS A 123 3.82 -5.44 6.62
C LYS A 123 2.84 -6.06 7.61
N ARG A 124 1.56 -5.75 7.43
CA ARG A 124 0.49 -6.44 8.15
C ARG A 124 0.23 -7.76 7.45
N LYS A 125 -0.04 -8.81 8.22
CA LYS A 125 -0.49 -10.09 7.65
C LYS A 125 -1.71 -9.78 6.77
N TYR A 126 -1.60 -10.13 5.49
CA TYR A 126 -2.66 -9.88 4.54
C TYR A 126 -3.93 -10.56 5.00
N HIS A 127 -5.04 -9.83 4.93
CA HIS A 127 -6.38 -10.43 4.97
C HIS A 127 -6.88 -10.78 3.55
N ILE A 128 -6.10 -10.46 2.50
CA ILE A 128 -6.44 -10.67 1.08
C ILE A 128 -5.25 -11.28 0.34
N GLU A 129 -4.81 -12.44 0.82
CA GLU A 129 -4.13 -13.42 -0.02
C GLU A 129 -5.01 -14.65 -0.04
N ASP A 130 -5.05 -15.31 -1.20
CA ASP A 130 -6.03 -16.33 -1.61
C ASP A 130 -6.38 -17.37 -0.52
#